data_AF-A0AA95RTP3-F1
#
_entry.id   AF-A0AA95RTP3-F1
#
_cell.length_a   1.000
_cell.length_b   1.000
_cell.length_c   1.000
_cell.angle_alpha   90.00
_cell.angle_beta   90.00
_cell.angle_gamma   90.00
#
_symmetry.space_group_name_H-M   'P 1'
#
loop_
_entity.id
_entity.type
_entity.pdbx_description
1 polymer ?
#
loop_
_entity_poly.entity_id
_entity_poly.type
_entity_poly.pdbx_seq_one_letter_code
_entity_poly.pdbx_strand_id
1 'polypeptide(L)' 'MQFLFILAFLVPAVWYYVALGKRISAEEKKAGKDLSDEINPFTGGR' A
#
# COMPACT_ATOMS: atom_id res chain seq x y z
N MET A 1 25.22 -12.79 6.40
CA MET A 1 24.09 -12.99 7.34
C MET A 1 23.26 -11.72 7.57
N GLN A 2 23.84 -10.57 7.93
CA GLN A 2 23.13 -9.28 8.10
C GLN A 2 22.19 -8.92 6.94
N PHE A 3 22.67 -9.02 5.69
CA PHE A 3 21.89 -8.67 4.49
C PHE A 3 20.65 -9.54 4.27
N LEU A 4 20.66 -10.80 4.71
CA LEU A 4 19.51 -11.70 4.58
C LEU A 4 18.38 -11.27 5.52
N PHE A 5 18.70 -10.80 6.73
CA PHE A 5 17.71 -10.24 7.63
C PHE A 5 17.09 -8.96 7.06
N ILE A 6 17.90 -8.07 6.49
CA ILE A 6 17.40 -6.85 5.85
C ILE A 6 16.44 -7.19 4.71
N LEU A 7 16.81 -8.13 3.83
CA LEU A 7 15.94 -8.58 2.75
C LEU A 7 14.65 -9.23 3.26
N ALA A 8 14.72 -10.04 4.32
CA ALA A 8 13.55 -10.68 4.91
C ALA A 8 12.51 -9.67 5.44
N PHE A 9 12.93 -8.48 5.87
CA PHE A 9 12.02 -7.41 6.28
C PHE A 9 11.57 -6.51 5.12
N LEU A 10 12.47 -6.15 4.21
CA LEU A 10 12.14 -5.22 3.12
C LEU A 10 11.24 -5.83 2.06
N VAL A 11 11.43 -7.11 1.72
CA VAL A 11 10.66 -7.76 0.65
C VAL A 11 9.16 -7.81 0.98
N PRO A 12 8.73 -8.27 2.17
CA PRO A 12 7.31 -8.23 2.54
C PRO A 12 6.76 -6.81 2.64
N ALA A 13 7.55 -5.86 3.14
CA ALA A 13 7.12 -4.46 3.25
C ALA A 13 6.84 -3.87 1.87
N VAL A 14 7.75 -4.03 0.91
CA VAL A 14 7.56 -3.58 -0.48
C VAL A 14 6.31 -4.23 -1.08
N TRP A 15 6.12 -5.53 -0.88
CA TRP A 15 4.95 -6.24 -1.42
C TRP A 15 3.64 -5.73 -0.82
N TYR A 16 3.65 -5.43 0.48
CA TYR A 16 2.51 -4.85 1.18
C TYR A 16 2.12 -3.49 0.58
N TYR A 17 3.07 -2.57 0.39
CA TYR A 17 2.79 -1.26 -0.20
C TYR A 17 2.31 -1.37 -1.65
N VAL A 18 2.88 -2.28 -2.45
CA VAL A 18 2.43 -2.52 -3.82
C VAL A 18 0.99 -3.07 -3.85
N ALA A 19 0.68 -4.05 -2.99
CA ALA A 19 -0.66 -4.62 -2.91
C ALA A 19 -1.69 -3.57 -2.45
N LEU A 20 -1.32 -2.73 -1.49
CA LEU A 20 -2.16 -1.64 -1.00
C LEU A 20 -2.45 -0.63 -2.11
N GLY A 21 -1.42 -0.12 -2.80
CA GLY A 21 -1.59 0.84 -3.89
C GLY A 21 -2.46 0.29 -5.04
N LYS A 22 -2.32 -1.00 -5.37
CA LYS A 22 -3.18 -1.65 -6.37
C LYS A 22 -4.65 -1.70 -5.94
N ARG A 23 -4.92 -1.97 -4.66
CA ARG A 23 -6.28 -1.98 -4.12
C ARG A 23 -6.91 -0.59 -4.16
N ILE A 24 -6.18 0.42 -3.69
CA ILE A 24 -6.64 1.81 -3.69
C ILE A 24 -6.96 2.26 -5.12
N SER A 25 -6.01 2.09 -6.05
CA SER A 25 -6.21 2.45 -7.45
C SER A 25 -7.40 1.71 -8.11
N ALA A 26 -7.63 0.44 -7.74
CA ALA A 26 -8.78 -0.31 -8.24
C ALA A 26 -10.12 0.22 -7.69
N GLU A 27 -10.15 0.67 -6.44
CA GLU A 27 -11.33 1.27 -5.82
C GLU A 27 -11.61 2.67 -6.36
N GLU A 28 -10.57 3.50 -6.53
CA GLU A 28 -10.66 4.83 -7.16
C GLU A 28 -11.21 4.75 -8.58
N LYS A 29 -10.71 3.79 -9.37
CA LYS A 29 -11.21 3.56 -10.73
C LYS A 29 -12.68 3.15 -10.76
N LYS A 30 -13.15 2.40 -9.76
CA LYS A 30 -14.57 2.01 -9.64
C LYS A 30 -15.45 3.17 -9.18
N ALA A 31 -14.95 3.98 -8.25
CA ALA A 31 -15.68 5.13 -7.72
C ALA A 31 -15.66 6.34 -8.68
N GLY A 32 -14.70 6.40 -9.60
CA GLY A 32 -14.51 7.52 -10.51
C GLY A 32 -14.00 8.79 -9.82
N LYS A 33 -13.42 8.65 -8.62
CA LYS A 33 -12.84 9.75 -7.83
C LYS A 33 -11.62 9.25 -7.06
N ASP A 34 -10.78 10.18 -6.63
CA ASP A 34 -9.70 9.92 -5.68
C ASP A 34 -10.29 9.50 -4.32
N LEU A 35 -9.74 8.43 -3.75
CA LEU A 35 -10.12 7.86 -2.46
C LEU A 35 -8.92 7.77 -1.52
N SER A 36 -7.77 8.33 -1.92
CA SER A 36 -6.53 8.28 -1.14
C SER A 36 -6.71 8.80 0.28
N ASP A 37 -7.60 9.75 0.55
CA ASP A 37 -7.88 10.25 1.91
C ASP A 37 -9.06 9.55 2.61
N GLU A 38 -9.69 8.56 1.96
CA GLU A 38 -10.83 7.82 2.52
C GLU A 38 -10.42 6.39 2.91
N ILE A 39 -9.70 5.68 2.04
CA ILE A 39 -9.44 4.23 2.18
C ILE A 39 -7.97 3.90 2.44
N ASN A 40 -7.05 4.85 2.25
CA ASN A 40 -5.64 4.62 2.52
C ASN A 40 -5.41 4.59 4.04
N PRO A 41 -4.86 3.51 4.60
CA PRO A 41 -4.59 3.43 6.04
C PRO A 41 -3.55 4.44 6.55
N PHE A 42 -2.79 5.10 5.67
CA PHE A 42 -1.76 6.09 6.04
C PHE A 42 -2.25 7.54 5.99
N THR A 43 -3.19 7.85 5.11
CA THR A 43 -3.69 9.22 4.88
C THR A 43 -5.18 9.39 5.18
N GLY A 44 -5.95 8.30 5.19
CA GLY A 44 -7.37 8.31 5.50
C GLY A 44 -7.71 8.25 6.98
N GLY A 45 -8.85 8.83 7.33
CA GLY A 45 -9.38 8.86 8.70
C GLY A 45 -9.25 10.20 9.44
N ARG A 46 -9.20 11.33 8.72
CA ARG A 46 -9.46 12.66 9.31
C ARG A 46 -10.95 12.96 9.35
#